data_AF-A0A9D7CZF8-F1
#
_entry.id   AF-A0A9D7CZF8-F1
#
_cell.length_a   1.000
_cell.length_b   1.000
_cell.length_c   1.000
_cell.angle_alpha   90.00
_cell.angle_beta   90.00
_cell.angle_gamma   90.00
#
_symmetry.space_group_name_H-M   'P 1'
#
loop_
_entity.id
_entity.type
_entity.pdbx_description
1 polymer ?
#
loop_
_entity_poly.entity_id
_entity_poly.type
_entity_poly.pdbx_seq_one_letter_code
_entity_poly.pdbx_strand_id
1 'polypeptide(L)'
;MRTFSARRLTGALSAFGVFLAASAQSTTAIAAPPAPAGAHPRIFLTPTVLAALKAKKTDPTSQTSRVIKKCDDVIANPTKWNSQPSFDFQWGVGATACAFAWQVTQDAKYQAPAFKLFNALLDDLTTVGDGAGGNEVVRKDTGYYIRLFGPYAGLAYDWLYGTPEFDAPLKAKAIGRFKAWIN
;
A
#
# COMPACT_ATOMS: atom_id res chain seq x y z
N MET A 1 2.95 -49.92 -76.83
CA MET A 1 2.85 -51.39 -76.86
C MET A 1 3.35 -51.90 -75.52
N ARG A 2 2.58 -52.76 -74.83
CA ARG A 2 2.80 -53.34 -73.47
C ARG A 2 2.57 -52.38 -72.30
N THR A 3 1.82 -52.67 -71.23
CA THR A 3 0.83 -53.69 -70.86
C THR A 3 0.21 -53.20 -69.55
N PHE A 4 -1.12 -53.31 -69.38
CA PHE A 4 -1.79 -53.19 -68.08
C PHE A 4 -1.46 -54.42 -67.20
N SER A 5 -1.36 -54.25 -65.87
CA SER A 5 -1.86 -55.26 -64.93
C SER A 5 -2.09 -54.69 -63.54
N ALA A 6 -3.25 -55.04 -62.98
CA ALA A 6 -3.83 -54.55 -61.75
C ALA A 6 -3.34 -55.28 -60.50
N ARG A 7 -3.51 -54.68 -59.32
CA ARG A 7 -4.05 -55.40 -58.15
C ARG A 7 -4.62 -54.43 -57.12
N ARG A 8 -5.92 -54.60 -56.88
CA ARG A 8 -6.68 -54.01 -55.76
C ARG A 8 -6.23 -54.68 -54.46
N LEU A 9 -6.04 -53.91 -53.41
CA LEU A 9 -6.00 -54.39 -52.03
C LEU A 9 -7.10 -53.68 -51.24
N THR A 10 -8.17 -54.43 -51.02
CA THR A 10 -9.20 -54.23 -49.99
C THR A 10 -8.57 -54.31 -48.61
N GLY A 11 -8.81 -53.30 -47.75
CA GLY A 11 -8.42 -53.31 -46.34
C GLY A 11 -9.33 -52.39 -45.54
N ALA A 12 -9.98 -52.95 -44.53
CA ALA A 12 -11.10 -52.43 -43.76
C ALA A 12 -10.92 -51.02 -43.15
N LEU A 13 -11.94 -50.17 -43.26
CA LEU A 13 -12.15 -49.04 -42.35
C LEU A 13 -12.69 -49.58 -41.02
N SER A 14 -11.85 -49.66 -40.00
CA SER A 14 -12.30 -49.79 -38.60
C SER A 14 -12.40 -48.39 -38.00
N ALA A 15 -13.62 -48.00 -37.65
CA ALA A 15 -13.94 -46.76 -36.97
C ALA A 15 -13.40 -46.76 -35.53
N PHE A 16 -12.41 -45.91 -35.24
CA PHE A 16 -12.05 -45.52 -33.87
C PHE A 16 -12.71 -44.18 -33.57
N GLY A 17 -13.91 -44.23 -32.98
CA GLY A 17 -14.56 -43.06 -32.40
C GLY A 17 -13.80 -42.62 -31.15
N VAL A 18 -13.06 -41.51 -31.23
CA VAL A 18 -12.47 -40.85 -30.07
C VAL A 18 -13.57 -40.05 -29.37
N PHE A 19 -14.04 -40.53 -28.23
CA PHE A 19 -14.86 -39.73 -27.31
C PHE A 19 -13.95 -38.70 -26.62
N LEU A 20 -13.92 -37.45 -27.12
CA LEU A 20 -13.44 -36.31 -26.35
C LEU A 20 -14.50 -35.95 -25.29
N ALA A 21 -14.36 -36.50 -24.09
CA ALA A 21 -15.07 -35.98 -22.91
C ALA A 21 -14.37 -34.69 -22.46
N ALA A 22 -14.78 -33.55 -23.01
CA ALA A 22 -14.38 -32.24 -22.51
C ALA A 22 -15.06 -32.02 -21.15
N SER A 23 -14.31 -32.25 -20.06
CA SER A 23 -14.73 -31.85 -18.72
C SER A 23 -14.67 -30.33 -18.62
N ALA A 24 -15.80 -29.68 -18.89
CA ALA A 24 -16.01 -28.27 -18.56
C ALA A 24 -15.95 -28.11 -17.04
N GLN A 25 -14.75 -27.81 -16.52
CA GLN A 25 -14.58 -27.37 -15.14
C GLN A 25 -15.16 -25.96 -15.05
N SER A 26 -16.42 -25.87 -14.61
CA SER A 26 -17.03 -24.61 -14.24
C SER A 26 -16.20 -24.00 -13.10
N THR A 27 -15.38 -23.02 -13.41
CA THR A 27 -14.74 -22.18 -12.38
C THR A 27 -15.84 -21.33 -11.75
N THR A 28 -16.25 -21.70 -10.54
CA THR A 28 -17.13 -20.85 -9.75
C THR A 28 -16.37 -19.57 -9.43
N ALA A 29 -16.85 -18.45 -9.98
CA ALA A 29 -16.33 -17.14 -9.62
C ALA A 29 -16.61 -16.89 -8.13
N ILE A 30 -15.55 -16.84 -7.32
CA ILE A 30 -15.65 -16.49 -5.91
C ILE A 30 -15.95 -14.99 -5.85
N ALA A 31 -17.07 -14.62 -5.22
CA ALA A 31 -17.42 -13.23 -4.98
C ALA A 31 -16.29 -12.51 -4.23
N ALA A 32 -15.99 -11.27 -4.61
CA ALA A 32 -15.00 -10.47 -3.91
C ALA A 32 -15.40 -10.35 -2.42
N PRO A 33 -14.43 -10.46 -1.48
CA PRO A 33 -14.73 -10.27 -0.07
C PRO A 33 -15.30 -8.85 0.14
N PRO A 34 -16.18 -8.67 1.14
CA PRO A 34 -16.74 -7.36 1.45
C PRO A 34 -15.63 -6.36 1.77
N ALA A 35 -15.85 -5.09 1.43
CA ALA A 35 -14.91 -4.04 1.77
C ALA A 35 -14.67 -4.00 3.29
N PRO A 36 -13.42 -3.84 3.76
CA PRO A 36 -13.13 -3.74 5.18
C PRO A 36 -13.94 -2.61 5.84
N ALA A 37 -14.74 -2.95 6.85
CA ALA A 37 -15.56 -2.01 7.62
C ALA A 37 -15.04 -1.87 9.07
N GLY A 38 -15.52 -0.87 9.80
CA GLY A 38 -15.20 -0.66 11.23
C GLY A 38 -14.40 0.60 11.53
N ALA A 39 -13.97 0.70 12.79
CA ALA A 39 -13.19 1.83 13.31
C ALA A 39 -11.73 1.77 12.85
N HIS A 40 -11.08 2.95 12.81
CA HIS A 40 -9.64 3.09 12.60
C HIS A 40 -8.91 3.24 13.95
N PRO A 41 -7.60 2.92 14.02
CA PRO A 41 -6.80 2.28 12.98
C PRO A 41 -7.17 0.80 12.79
N ARG A 42 -7.04 0.30 11.56
CA ARG A 42 -7.37 -1.09 11.18
C ARG A 42 -6.31 -1.79 10.34
N ILE A 43 -5.34 -1.05 9.81
CA ILE A 43 -4.19 -1.61 9.10
C ILE A 43 -3.07 -1.81 10.11
N PHE A 44 -2.77 -3.08 10.41
CA PHE A 44 -1.78 -3.57 11.40
C PHE A 44 -2.03 -3.19 12.87
N LEU A 45 -2.62 -2.03 13.17
CA LEU A 45 -2.88 -1.55 14.53
C LEU A 45 -4.31 -1.83 14.99
N THR A 46 -4.76 -3.09 14.88
CA THR A 46 -6.04 -3.49 15.49
C THR A 46 -6.06 -3.18 17.00
N PRO A 47 -7.22 -3.08 17.66
CA PRO A 47 -7.28 -2.74 19.08
C PRO A 47 -6.38 -3.61 19.97
N THR A 48 -6.33 -4.91 19.73
CA THR A 48 -5.47 -5.86 20.45
C THR A 48 -3.98 -5.57 20.23
N VAL A 49 -3.57 -5.35 18.97
CA VAL A 49 -2.17 -5.05 18.65
C VAL A 49 -1.75 -3.70 19.23
N LEU A 50 -2.61 -2.69 19.10
CA LEU A 50 -2.35 -1.36 19.65
C LEU A 50 -2.21 -1.39 21.17
N ALA A 51 -3.05 -2.16 21.88
CA ALA A 51 -2.93 -2.33 23.32
C ALA A 51 -1.59 -2.96 23.73
N ALA A 52 -1.14 -4.01 23.02
CA ALA A 52 0.15 -4.65 23.27
C ALA A 52 1.34 -3.69 23.03
N LEU A 53 1.28 -2.88 21.96
CA LEU A 53 2.29 -1.87 21.66
C LEU A 53 2.30 -0.75 22.71
N LYS A 54 1.13 -0.27 23.14
CA LYS A 54 0.99 0.73 24.22
C LYS A 54 1.68 0.28 25.51
N ALA A 55 1.56 -1.00 25.86
CA ALA A 55 2.22 -1.58 27.04
C ALA A 55 3.76 -1.58 26.94
N LYS A 56 4.33 -1.48 25.73
CA LYS A 56 5.78 -1.48 25.48
C LYS A 56 6.38 -0.09 25.28
N LYS A 57 5.57 0.97 25.29
CA LYS A 57 6.02 2.33 24.93
C LYS A 57 7.12 2.90 25.84
N THR A 58 7.17 2.50 27.10
CA THR A 58 8.16 2.95 28.10
C THR A 58 9.36 2.01 28.25
N ASP A 59 9.33 0.82 27.66
CA ASP A 59 10.46 -0.11 27.68
C ASP A 59 11.53 0.36 26.69
N PRO A 60 12.71 0.81 27.15
CA PRO A 60 13.73 1.40 26.29
C PRO A 60 14.37 0.39 25.32
N THR A 61 14.16 -0.91 25.53
CA THR A 61 14.67 -1.98 24.66
C THR A 61 13.67 -2.39 23.58
N SER A 62 12.40 -2.01 23.71
CA SER A 62 11.33 -2.40 22.80
C SER A 62 11.44 -1.73 21.42
N GLN A 63 10.90 -2.39 20.39
CA GLN A 63 10.78 -1.76 19.07
C GLN A 63 9.81 -0.58 19.08
N THR A 64 8.76 -0.63 19.92
CA THR A 64 7.82 0.49 20.10
C THR A 64 8.55 1.77 20.52
N SER A 65 9.42 1.71 21.54
CA SER A 65 10.14 2.90 21.99
C SER A 65 11.15 3.40 20.96
N ARG A 66 11.73 2.51 20.13
CA ARG A 66 12.59 2.89 19.00
C ARG A 66 11.82 3.65 17.91
N VAL A 67 10.61 3.23 17.59
CA VAL A 67 9.75 3.94 16.62
C VAL A 67 9.31 5.31 17.18
N ILE A 68 8.98 5.40 18.47
CA ILE A 68 8.67 6.68 19.12
C ILE A 68 9.88 7.64 19.03
N LYS A 69 11.08 7.16 19.36
CA LYS A 69 12.33 7.94 19.21
C LYS A 69 12.57 8.40 17.78
N LYS A 70 12.08 7.65 16.78
CA LYS A 70 12.19 8.09 15.38
C LYS A 70 11.30 9.30 15.09
N CYS A 71 10.11 9.41 15.70
CA CYS A 71 9.36 10.66 15.62
C CYS A 71 9.97 11.77 16.49
N ASP A 72 10.57 11.45 17.63
CA ASP A 72 11.33 12.45 18.39
C ASP A 72 12.48 13.04 17.53
N ASP A 73 13.16 12.23 16.69
CA ASP A 73 14.12 12.70 15.67
C ASP A 73 13.49 13.58 14.59
N VAL A 74 12.23 13.31 14.18
CA VAL A 74 11.47 14.20 13.27
C VAL A 74 11.30 15.58 13.87
N ILE A 75 10.90 15.63 15.14
CA ILE A 75 10.62 16.87 15.86
C ILE A 75 11.92 17.63 16.15
N ALA A 76 12.96 16.93 16.61
CA ALA A 76 14.21 17.55 17.04
C ALA A 76 15.07 18.06 15.88
N ASN A 77 14.96 17.47 14.68
CA ASN A 77 15.84 17.77 13.55
C ASN A 77 15.08 18.26 12.31
N PRO A 78 14.23 19.30 12.38
CA PRO A 78 13.29 19.65 11.32
C PRO A 78 13.93 19.91 9.95
N THR A 79 15.15 20.49 9.91
CA THR A 79 15.89 20.73 8.66
C THR A 79 16.19 19.44 7.90
N LYS A 80 16.51 18.37 8.62
CA LYS A 80 16.74 17.04 8.04
C LYS A 80 15.50 16.55 7.31
N TRP A 81 14.31 16.78 7.89
CA TRP A 81 13.04 16.22 7.43
C TRP A 81 12.27 17.13 6.46
N ASN A 82 12.74 18.35 6.20
CA ASN A 82 12.13 19.29 5.27
C ASN A 82 12.39 18.97 3.80
N SER A 83 13.33 18.08 3.52
CA SER A 83 13.60 17.61 2.17
C SER A 83 13.61 16.09 2.10
N GLN A 84 13.39 15.55 0.90
CA GLN A 84 13.59 14.15 0.60
C GLN A 84 14.54 14.04 -0.59
N PRO A 85 15.71 13.40 -0.42
CA PRO A 85 16.54 13.03 -1.55
C PRO A 85 15.76 12.16 -2.54
N SER A 86 16.11 12.22 -3.82
CA SER A 86 15.53 11.32 -4.81
C SER A 86 15.80 9.87 -4.40
N PHE A 87 14.77 9.03 -4.42
CA PHE A 87 14.86 7.62 -4.04
C PHE A 87 15.22 7.37 -2.55
N ASP A 88 14.62 8.13 -1.63
CA ASP A 88 14.78 7.94 -0.17
C ASP A 88 13.46 7.57 0.55
N PHE A 89 13.53 6.86 1.68
CA PHE A 89 12.39 6.49 2.53
C PHE A 89 12.01 7.52 3.59
N GLN A 90 12.77 8.63 3.68
CA GLN A 90 12.71 9.55 4.79
C GLN A 90 11.29 9.98 5.17
N TRP A 91 10.52 10.59 4.25
CA TRP A 91 9.17 11.05 4.61
C TRP A 91 8.22 9.91 4.96
N GLY A 92 8.32 8.77 4.29
CA GLY A 92 7.51 7.59 4.60
C GLY A 92 7.74 7.09 6.02
N VAL A 93 9.02 6.94 6.39
CA VAL A 93 9.43 6.53 7.74
C VAL A 93 9.01 7.56 8.78
N GLY A 94 9.20 8.86 8.49
CA GLY A 94 8.85 9.92 9.43
C GLY A 94 7.36 10.03 9.67
N ALA A 95 6.55 10.05 8.60
CA ALA A 95 5.09 10.14 8.70
C ALA A 95 4.53 8.96 9.50
N THR A 96 4.94 7.74 9.16
CA THR A 96 4.44 6.53 9.84
C THR A 96 4.96 6.40 11.26
N ALA A 97 6.22 6.77 11.54
CA ALA A 97 6.74 6.78 12.90
C ALA A 97 5.99 7.78 13.79
N CYS A 98 5.66 8.97 13.28
CA CYS A 98 4.91 9.97 14.04
C CYS A 98 3.44 9.61 14.23
N ALA A 99 2.77 9.10 13.19
CA ALA A 99 1.40 8.60 13.32
C ALA A 99 1.33 7.42 14.31
N PHE A 100 2.31 6.51 14.26
CA PHE A 100 2.44 5.42 15.23
C PHE A 100 2.66 5.95 16.65
N ALA A 101 3.60 6.89 16.82
CA ALA A 101 3.91 7.48 18.12
C ALA A 101 2.66 8.14 18.73
N TRP A 102 1.88 8.87 17.93
CA TRP A 102 0.57 9.38 18.35
C TRP A 102 -0.36 8.25 18.81
N GLN A 103 -0.54 7.19 18.01
CA GLN A 103 -1.44 6.09 18.34
C GLN A 103 -1.09 5.41 19.69
N VAL A 104 0.21 5.19 19.96
CA VAL A 104 0.65 4.48 21.18
C VAL A 104 0.80 5.39 22.41
N THR A 105 1.03 6.69 22.23
CA THR A 105 1.24 7.62 23.35
C THR A 105 0.02 8.49 23.65
N GLN A 106 -0.73 8.87 22.62
CA GLN A 106 -1.74 9.94 22.63
C GLN A 106 -1.17 11.31 23.04
N ASP A 107 0.12 11.52 22.82
CA ASP A 107 0.79 12.81 23.04
C ASP A 107 0.67 13.67 21.77
N ALA A 108 0.02 14.82 21.92
CA ALA A 108 -0.29 15.74 20.83
C ALA A 108 0.96 16.23 20.08
N LYS A 109 2.15 16.21 20.70
CA LYS A 109 3.40 16.62 20.04
C LYS A 109 3.73 15.79 18.80
N TYR A 110 3.18 14.57 18.70
CA TYR A 110 3.40 13.67 17.57
C TYR A 110 2.43 13.87 16.40
N GLN A 111 1.29 14.54 16.60
CA GLN A 111 0.29 14.71 15.53
C GLN A 111 0.77 15.68 14.45
N ALA A 112 1.20 16.88 14.84
CA ALA A 112 1.66 17.90 13.89
C ALA A 112 2.77 17.40 12.93
N PRO A 113 3.86 16.76 13.38
CA PRO A 113 4.86 16.20 12.46
C PRO A 113 4.33 15.04 11.62
N ALA A 114 3.40 14.22 12.14
CA ALA A 114 2.75 13.17 11.36
C ALA A 114 1.97 13.76 10.18
N PHE A 115 1.15 14.79 10.43
CA PHE A 115 0.37 15.47 9.40
C PHE A 115 1.22 16.23 8.39
N LYS A 116 2.30 16.87 8.84
CA LYS A 116 3.25 17.53 7.95
C LYS A 116 3.82 16.56 6.92
N LEU A 117 4.36 15.43 7.37
CA LEU A 117 4.98 14.46 6.47
C LEU A 117 3.93 13.63 5.71
N PHE A 118 2.75 13.39 6.27
CA PHE A 118 1.63 12.80 5.54
C PHE A 118 1.21 13.67 4.35
N ASN A 119 1.07 14.99 4.53
CA ASN A 119 0.81 15.89 3.42
C ASN A 119 1.93 15.87 2.38
N ALA A 120 3.19 15.78 2.81
CA ALA A 120 4.29 15.66 1.87
C ALA A 120 4.23 14.38 1.02
N LEU A 121 3.84 13.25 1.61
CA LEU A 121 3.60 12.02 0.86
C LEU A 121 2.42 12.11 -0.11
N LEU A 122 1.53 13.10 0.04
CA LEU A 122 0.39 13.29 -0.86
C LEU A 122 0.70 14.24 -2.01
N ASP A 123 1.54 15.25 -1.82
CA ASP A 123 1.67 16.33 -2.80
C ASP A 123 3.08 16.81 -3.10
N ASP A 124 4.11 16.39 -2.37
CA ASP A 124 5.46 16.92 -2.54
C ASP A 124 6.40 15.89 -3.19
N LEU A 125 7.46 16.36 -3.87
CA LEU A 125 8.48 15.49 -4.47
C LEU A 125 9.84 15.55 -3.80
N THR A 126 10.22 16.72 -3.31
CA THR A 126 11.57 16.97 -2.75
C THR A 126 11.58 17.97 -1.61
N THR A 127 10.64 18.94 -1.58
CA THR A 127 10.53 19.94 -0.50
C THR A 127 9.17 19.85 0.17
N VAL A 128 9.15 19.80 1.50
CA VAL A 128 7.88 19.75 2.24
C VAL A 128 7.11 21.06 2.05
N GLY A 129 5.85 20.94 1.65
CA GLY A 129 4.86 22.00 1.53
C GLY A 129 4.88 22.75 0.20
N ASP A 130 5.66 22.32 -0.79
CA ASP A 130 5.73 22.99 -2.10
C ASP A 130 4.62 22.57 -3.07
N GLY A 131 3.96 21.44 -2.82
CA GLY A 131 2.88 20.90 -3.64
C GLY A 131 3.32 20.51 -5.06
N ALA A 132 4.62 20.34 -5.30
CA ALA A 132 5.18 20.16 -6.64
C ALA A 132 4.92 18.78 -7.27
N GLY A 133 4.45 17.81 -6.47
CA GLY A 133 4.21 16.45 -6.90
C GLY A 133 2.79 16.18 -7.39
N GLY A 134 1.78 16.54 -6.60
CA GLY A 134 0.41 16.16 -6.93
C GLY A 134 0.26 14.67 -7.24
N ASN A 135 -0.25 14.29 -8.43
CA ASN A 135 -0.33 12.87 -8.81
C ASN A 135 1.05 12.23 -9.12
N GLU A 136 2.06 13.04 -9.43
CA GLU A 136 3.40 12.54 -9.76
C GLU A 136 4.09 11.90 -8.55
N VAL A 137 3.66 12.19 -7.32
CA VAL A 137 4.21 11.54 -6.12
C VAL A 137 4.15 10.01 -6.17
N VAL A 138 3.18 9.45 -6.91
CA VAL A 138 2.98 8.01 -7.12
C VAL A 138 3.16 7.56 -8.58
N ARG A 139 3.29 8.49 -9.53
CA ARG A 139 3.40 8.20 -10.98
C ARG A 139 4.76 8.51 -11.59
N LYS A 140 5.62 9.24 -10.87
CA LYS A 140 6.94 9.67 -11.34
C LYS A 140 7.81 8.50 -11.80
N ASP A 141 7.67 7.34 -11.19
CA ASP A 141 8.30 6.11 -11.65
C ASP A 141 7.42 4.88 -11.40
N THR A 142 7.78 3.77 -12.05
CA THR A 142 7.20 2.43 -11.80
C THR A 142 7.93 1.68 -10.68
N GLY A 143 8.81 2.36 -9.97
CA GLY A 143 9.78 1.80 -9.05
C GLY A 143 9.62 2.38 -7.66
N TYR A 144 10.48 3.33 -7.33
CA TYR A 144 10.67 3.75 -5.96
C TYR A 144 9.50 4.58 -5.43
N TYR A 145 9.06 5.59 -6.17
CA TYR A 145 8.03 6.53 -5.74
C TYR A 145 6.70 5.81 -5.52
N ILE A 146 6.29 4.96 -6.47
CA ILE A 146 5.05 4.19 -6.36
C ILE A 146 5.05 3.21 -5.17
N ARG A 147 6.19 2.61 -4.84
CA ARG A 147 6.33 1.67 -3.70
C ARG A 147 6.48 2.36 -2.35
N LEU A 148 6.87 3.64 -2.36
CA LEU A 148 7.07 4.42 -1.14
C LEU A 148 5.84 5.25 -0.78
N PHE A 149 5.43 6.14 -1.66
CA PHE A 149 4.48 7.18 -1.30
C PHE A 149 3.11 6.58 -1.02
N GLY A 150 2.63 5.70 -1.90
CA GLY A 150 1.33 5.04 -1.75
C GLY A 150 1.18 4.24 -0.44
N PRO A 151 2.02 3.22 -0.18
CA PRO A 151 1.87 2.39 1.01
C PRO A 151 2.04 3.15 2.32
N TYR A 152 3.05 4.03 2.42
CA TYR A 152 3.31 4.79 3.64
C TYR A 152 2.23 5.85 3.89
N ALA A 153 1.72 6.51 2.84
CA ALA A 153 0.56 7.38 2.95
C ALA A 153 -0.70 6.60 3.37
N GLY A 154 -0.88 5.36 2.89
CA GLY A 154 -1.98 4.48 3.30
C GLY A 154 -1.95 4.16 4.80
N LEU A 155 -0.77 3.89 5.36
CA LEU A 155 -0.59 3.69 6.80
C LEU A 155 -0.88 4.97 7.59
N ALA A 156 -0.31 6.11 7.17
CA ALA A 156 -0.56 7.38 7.84
C ALA A 156 -2.05 7.79 7.77
N TYR A 157 -2.71 7.56 6.63
CA TYR A 157 -4.16 7.77 6.48
C TYR A 157 -4.93 6.97 7.51
N ASP A 158 -4.67 5.66 7.63
CA ASP A 158 -5.36 4.78 8.56
C ASP A 158 -5.13 5.18 10.02
N TRP A 159 -3.90 5.54 10.35
CA TRP A 159 -3.48 5.82 11.73
C TRP A 159 -3.74 7.26 12.17
N LEU A 160 -4.04 8.19 11.26
CA LEU A 160 -4.45 9.56 11.60
C LEU A 160 -5.96 9.77 11.45
N TYR A 161 -6.68 8.78 10.91
CA TYR A 161 -8.10 8.88 10.65
C TYR A 161 -8.90 9.24 11.92
N GLY A 162 -9.83 10.20 11.78
CA GLY A 162 -10.75 10.59 12.85
C GLY A 162 -10.16 11.52 13.89
N THR A 163 -8.89 11.94 13.74
CA THR A 163 -8.36 13.08 14.50
C THR A 163 -8.96 14.40 13.99
N PRO A 164 -9.01 15.47 14.81
CA PRO A 164 -9.59 16.76 14.39
C PRO A 164 -8.95 17.35 13.12
N GLU A 165 -7.64 17.17 12.95
CA GLU A 165 -6.88 17.63 11.79
C GLU A 165 -7.12 16.77 10.53
N PHE A 166 -7.68 15.56 10.68
CA PHE A 166 -8.06 14.69 9.56
C PHE A 166 -9.46 15.06 9.04
N ASP A 167 -9.55 16.23 8.44
CA ASP A 167 -10.81 16.80 7.94
C ASP A 167 -11.26 16.23 6.58
N ALA A 168 -12.44 16.66 6.13
CA ALA A 168 -13.02 16.22 4.86
C ALA A 168 -12.15 16.60 3.63
N PRO A 169 -11.61 17.83 3.52
CA PRO A 169 -10.64 18.18 2.47
C PRO A 169 -9.42 17.26 2.41
N LEU A 170 -8.75 17.02 3.54
CA LEU A 170 -7.57 16.17 3.58
C LEU A 170 -7.91 14.73 3.21
N LYS A 171 -9.04 14.21 3.70
CA LYS A 171 -9.54 12.90 3.31
C LYS A 171 -9.78 12.79 1.81
N ALA A 172 -10.47 13.76 1.22
CA ALA A 172 -10.76 13.78 -0.22
C ALA A 172 -9.48 13.81 -1.05
N LYS A 173 -8.50 14.62 -0.61
CA LYS A 173 -7.18 14.70 -1.23
C LYS A 173 -6.44 13.37 -1.21
N ALA A 174 -6.37 12.73 -0.04
CA ALA A 174 -5.70 11.44 0.10
C ALA A 174 -6.36 10.36 -0.78
N ILE A 175 -7.70 10.32 -0.83
CA ILE A 175 -8.44 9.41 -1.73
C ILE A 175 -8.09 9.68 -3.20
N GLY A 176 -7.98 10.96 -3.60
CA GLY A 176 -7.54 11.33 -4.95
C GLY A 176 -6.16 10.78 -5.30
N ARG A 177 -5.20 10.89 -4.38
CA ARG A 177 -3.85 10.35 -4.56
C ARG A 177 -3.81 8.83 -4.58
N PHE A 178 -4.59 8.16 -3.74
CA PHE A 178 -4.70 6.70 -3.78
C PHE A 178 -5.35 6.19 -5.08
N LYS A 179 -6.30 6.94 -5.66
CA LYS A 179 -6.80 6.64 -7.00
C LYS A 179 -5.70 6.80 -8.06
N ALA A 180 -4.90 7.86 -7.99
CA ALA A 180 -3.78 8.03 -8.91
C ALA A 180 -2.71 6.93 -8.76
N TRP A 181 -2.58 6.35 -7.56
CA TRP A 181 -1.61 5.30 -7.27
C TRP A 181 -1.96 3.95 -7.92
N ILE A 182 -3.26 3.61 -7.99
CA ILE A 182 -3.73 2.31 -8.51
C ILE A 182 -4.14 2.36 -10.00
N ASN A 183 -3.95 3.50 -10.67
CA ASN A 183 -4.28 3.74 -12.08
C ASN A 183 -3.06 4.25 -12.84
#